data_AF-X0ZFI8-F1
#
_entry.id   AF-X0ZFI8-F1
#
_cell.length_a   1.000
_cell.length_b   1.000
_cell.length_c   1.000
_cell.angle_alpha   90.00
_cell.angle_beta   90.00
_cell.angle_gamma   90.00
#
_symmetry.space_group_name_H-M   'P 1'
#
loop_
_entity.id
_entity.type
_entity.pdbx_description
1 polymer ?
#
loop_
_entity_poly.entity_id
_entity_poly.type
_entity_poly.pdbx_seq_one_letter_code
_entity_poly.pdbx_strand_id
1 'polypeptide(L)'
;MVLEYELVKNIYQTHDLIEIKYALESILEISDKRLKSRVVSEILKYLIEKFFDNSYKVAVYICCDNSEIVGFVIAQIDPSYRSYGKLCPTFGWLRADSIETCKKLMNACENFARKHGFRKIRGPINYPKGLGGIGVQVDGFNEKLFYGVAFNPTNIADYLDKLGFKNDAEYICVHVTEKTWKKGKKIDNNIRLRFLPLKDIIAKEEEIMELASNAFNFILPDHSGSGRFDEVMRQYAAVPKTHYKLPPNFSPRKYSDIPEFIEAWESCDLENVVTWAPIAINRYIGDIVGAIFSLPDLYQLWLGESITRVNVDRLDCYLTLASPEDAYDITEIYKDCYNGTYPYKEMENPTEVQKMIFNKDFYWILFRTPRGKTIGCFTYVLNRKQKRGYMRG
;
A
#
# COMPACT_ATOMS: atom_id res chain seq x y z
N MET A 1 42.41 9.50 35.53
CA MET A 1 42.21 9.87 34.13
C MET A 1 41.61 8.65 33.45
N VAL A 2 40.28 8.57 33.45
CA VAL A 2 39.55 7.49 32.78
C VAL A 2 39.59 7.83 31.31
N LEU A 3 40.28 7.00 30.51
CA LEU A 3 40.21 7.07 29.06
C LEU A 3 38.79 6.66 28.67
N GLU A 4 37.93 7.64 28.36
CA GLU A 4 36.72 7.38 27.58
C GLU A 4 37.19 6.88 26.21
N TYR A 5 37.22 5.57 26.04
CA TYR A 5 37.24 4.97 24.72
C TYR A 5 35.90 5.35 24.05
N GLU A 6 35.91 6.32 23.14
CA GLU A 6 34.80 6.50 22.21
C GLU A 6 34.60 5.16 21.47
N LEU A 7 33.51 4.49 21.78
CA LEU A 7 33.08 3.26 21.12
C LEU A 7 32.80 3.57 19.66
N VAL A 8 33.71 3.16 18.76
CA VAL A 8 33.57 3.41 17.32
C VAL A 8 32.55 2.43 16.75
N LYS A 9 31.30 2.89 16.57
CA LYS A 9 30.32 2.11 15.80
C LYS A 9 30.78 1.98 14.35
N ASN A 10 30.99 0.75 13.90
CA ASN A 10 31.51 0.39 12.58
C ASN A 10 30.38 -0.04 11.65
N ILE A 11 30.39 0.45 10.41
CA ILE A 11 29.45 0.06 9.37
C ILE A 11 30.19 -0.65 8.25
N TYR A 12 29.64 -1.75 7.77
CA TYR A 12 30.18 -2.48 6.63
C TYR A 12 29.08 -3.01 5.72
N GLN A 13 29.43 -3.24 4.46
CA GLN A 13 28.57 -3.88 3.47
C GLN A 13 28.85 -5.38 3.45
N THR A 14 27.82 -6.22 3.38
CA THR A 14 27.96 -7.67 3.25
C THR A 14 27.04 -8.25 2.20
N HIS A 15 27.45 -9.39 1.64
CA HIS A 15 26.63 -10.29 0.82
C HIS A 15 26.57 -11.70 1.44
N ASP A 16 27.16 -11.88 2.64
CA ASP A 16 27.15 -13.15 3.34
C ASP A 16 25.78 -13.37 3.98
N LEU A 17 25.07 -14.39 3.49
CA LEU A 17 23.72 -14.73 3.95
C LEU A 17 23.68 -15.18 5.41
N ILE A 18 24.77 -15.75 5.94
CA ILE A 18 24.87 -16.16 7.34
C ILE A 18 24.95 -14.92 8.23
N GLU A 19 25.80 -13.94 7.86
CA GLU A 19 25.88 -12.66 8.58
C GLU A 19 24.57 -11.88 8.53
N ILE A 20 23.96 -11.80 7.34
CA ILE A 20 22.68 -11.11 7.14
C ILE A 20 21.58 -11.78 7.97
N LYS A 21 21.53 -13.12 7.98
CA LYS A 21 20.58 -13.88 8.81
C LYS A 21 20.77 -13.54 10.28
N TYR A 22 22.01 -13.62 10.78
CA TYR A 22 22.32 -13.33 12.17
C TYR A 22 21.94 -11.89 12.56
N ALA A 23 22.20 -10.92 11.68
CA ALA A 23 21.82 -9.52 11.88
C ALA A 23 20.30 -9.35 11.98
N LEU A 24 19.55 -9.90 11.04
CA LEU A 24 18.09 -9.86 11.06
C LEU A 24 17.51 -10.58 12.29
N GLU A 25 18.04 -11.75 12.65
CA GLU A 25 17.63 -12.48 13.86
C GLU A 25 17.93 -11.68 15.14
N SER A 26 18.97 -10.86 15.14
CA SER A 26 19.33 -10.02 16.28
C SER A 26 18.44 -8.78 16.40
N ILE A 27 18.29 -8.01 15.33
CA ILE A 27 17.73 -6.64 15.39
C ILE A 27 16.27 -6.52 14.88
N LEU A 28 15.75 -7.52 14.17
CA LEU A 28 14.39 -7.43 13.63
C LEU A 28 13.36 -7.62 14.76
N GLU A 29 12.71 -6.52 15.13
CA GLU A 29 11.56 -6.48 16.03
C GLU A 29 10.27 -6.81 15.28
N ILE A 30 9.55 -7.82 15.78
CA ILE A 30 8.29 -8.33 15.25
C ILE A 30 7.40 -8.59 16.47
N SER A 31 6.19 -8.03 16.48
CA SER A 31 5.29 -8.11 17.64
C SER A 31 4.90 -9.56 17.98
N ASP A 32 4.67 -10.40 16.97
CA ASP A 32 4.53 -11.84 17.14
C ASP A 32 5.84 -12.58 16.83
N LYS A 33 6.59 -12.94 17.88
CA LYS A 33 7.90 -13.62 17.77
C LYS A 33 7.84 -14.94 16.99
N ARG A 34 6.68 -15.61 16.91
CA ARG A 34 6.50 -16.87 16.16
C ARG A 34 6.74 -16.67 14.67
N LEU A 35 6.50 -15.47 14.15
CA LEU A 35 6.70 -15.12 12.75
C LEU A 35 8.16 -14.82 12.40
N LYS A 36 9.02 -14.54 13.38
CA LYS A 36 10.35 -13.95 13.16
C LYS A 36 11.21 -14.79 12.22
N SER A 37 11.35 -16.08 12.51
CA SER A 37 12.15 -17.00 11.66
C SER A 37 11.65 -17.02 10.22
N ARG A 38 10.33 -17.03 10.00
CA ARG A 38 9.76 -17.05 8.65
C ARG A 38 9.97 -15.73 7.92
N VAL A 39 9.77 -14.60 8.58
CA VAL A 39 10.04 -13.27 8.01
C VAL A 39 11.51 -13.15 7.58
N VAL A 40 12.45 -13.53 8.45
CA VAL A 40 13.88 -13.55 8.11
C VAL A 40 14.14 -14.44 6.91
N SER A 41 13.56 -15.64 6.86
CA SER A 41 13.72 -16.55 5.73
C SER A 41 13.21 -15.96 4.41
N GLU A 42 12.09 -15.24 4.40
CA GLU A 42 11.56 -14.62 3.18
C GLU A 42 12.40 -13.42 2.72
N ILE A 43 12.95 -12.62 3.66
CA ILE A 43 13.92 -11.56 3.33
C ILE A 43 15.18 -12.16 2.70
N LEU A 44 15.72 -13.24 3.28
CA LEU A 44 16.90 -13.92 2.73
C LEU A 44 16.63 -14.51 1.34
N LYS A 45 15.45 -15.13 1.14
CA LYS A 45 15.04 -15.65 -0.17
C LYS A 45 15.02 -14.55 -1.23
N TYR A 46 14.47 -13.39 -0.88
CA TYR A 46 14.48 -12.22 -1.75
C TYR A 46 15.92 -11.75 -2.06
N LEU A 47 16.78 -11.63 -1.05
CA LEU A 47 18.16 -11.20 -1.23
C LEU A 47 18.96 -12.18 -2.11
N ILE A 48 18.77 -13.49 -1.92
CA ILE A 48 19.37 -14.51 -2.79
C ILE A 48 18.98 -14.24 -4.24
N GLU A 49 17.68 -14.11 -4.54
CA GLU A 49 17.21 -13.82 -5.90
C GLU A 49 17.87 -12.57 -6.48
N LYS A 50 18.04 -11.51 -5.66
CA LYS A 50 18.54 -10.21 -6.13
C LYS A 50 20.06 -10.10 -6.19
N PHE A 51 20.80 -10.89 -5.41
CA PHE A 51 22.26 -10.95 -5.52
C PHE A 51 22.71 -11.60 -6.84
N PHE A 52 21.91 -12.50 -7.41
CA PHE A 52 22.21 -13.18 -8.68
C PHE A 52 21.58 -12.49 -9.90
N ASP A 53 20.82 -11.41 -9.71
CA ASP A 53 20.21 -10.63 -10.79
C ASP A 53 21.10 -9.43 -11.18
N ASN A 54 21.79 -9.54 -12.31
CA ASN A 54 22.70 -8.50 -12.80
C ASN A 54 22.03 -7.17 -13.13
N SER A 55 20.71 -7.18 -13.42
CA SER A 55 19.91 -5.98 -13.68
C SER A 55 19.57 -5.22 -12.40
N TYR A 56 19.69 -5.91 -11.26
CA TYR A 56 19.48 -5.36 -9.93
C TYR A 56 20.81 -4.85 -9.34
N LYS A 57 20.71 -3.88 -8.44
CA LYS A 57 21.81 -3.51 -7.53
C LYS A 57 21.26 -3.53 -6.13
N VAL A 58 21.88 -4.29 -5.24
CA VAL A 58 21.47 -4.38 -3.84
C VAL A 58 22.72 -4.35 -2.96
N ALA A 59 22.62 -3.67 -1.82
CA ALA A 59 23.66 -3.60 -0.82
C ALA A 59 23.01 -3.73 0.56
N VAL A 60 23.52 -4.66 1.37
CA VAL A 60 23.11 -4.84 2.76
C VAL A 60 24.18 -4.23 3.65
N TYR A 61 23.78 -3.33 4.54
CA TYR A 61 24.67 -2.66 5.48
C TYR A 61 24.31 -3.06 6.91
N ILE A 62 25.33 -3.44 7.68
CA ILE A 62 25.23 -3.78 9.10
C ILE A 62 26.07 -2.77 9.87
N CYS A 63 25.52 -2.25 10.97
CA CYS A 63 26.26 -1.43 11.92
C CYS A 63 26.44 -2.20 13.22
N CYS A 64 27.68 -2.29 13.68
CA CYS A 64 28.06 -2.94 14.92
C CYS A 64 28.63 -1.94 15.91
N ASP A 65 28.27 -2.10 17.18
CA ASP A 65 28.96 -1.49 18.31
C ASP A 65 29.73 -2.61 19.02
N ASN A 66 31.06 -2.60 18.88
CA ASN A 66 31.91 -3.76 19.15
C ASN A 66 31.44 -5.03 18.40
N SER A 67 30.87 -5.99 19.13
CA SER A 67 30.35 -7.25 18.60
C SER A 67 28.82 -7.30 18.56
N GLU A 68 28.14 -6.25 19.01
CA GLU A 68 26.68 -6.18 19.02
C GLU A 68 26.15 -5.50 17.76
N ILE A 69 25.11 -6.08 17.16
CA ILE A 69 24.46 -5.51 15.98
C ILE A 69 23.47 -4.45 16.44
N VAL A 70 23.79 -3.21 16.10
CA VAL A 70 23.04 -2.01 16.52
C VAL A 70 22.27 -1.36 15.37
N GLY A 71 22.53 -1.77 14.13
CA GLY A 71 21.84 -1.26 12.97
C GLY A 71 21.87 -2.16 11.74
N PHE A 72 20.86 -2.01 10.89
CA PHE A 72 20.70 -2.77 9.65
C PHE A 72 19.93 -1.93 8.63
N VAL A 73 20.34 -1.94 7.36
CA VAL A 73 19.56 -1.37 6.25
C VAL A 73 19.90 -2.06 4.94
N ILE A 74 18.91 -2.15 4.06
CA ILE A 74 19.08 -2.62 2.68
C ILE A 74 18.90 -1.42 1.75
N ALA A 75 19.87 -1.17 0.88
CA ALA A 75 19.77 -0.18 -0.19
C ALA A 75 19.76 -0.89 -1.55
N GLN A 76 18.94 -0.41 -2.48
CA GLN A 76 18.81 -1.08 -3.77
C GLN A 76 18.33 -0.19 -4.91
N ILE A 77 18.64 -0.63 -6.13
CA ILE A 77 18.22 -0.02 -7.40
C ILE A 77 17.45 -1.09 -8.15
N ASP A 78 16.13 -0.97 -8.09
CA ASP A 78 15.19 -1.83 -8.78
C ASP A 78 14.96 -1.29 -10.19
N PRO A 79 15.28 -2.04 -11.25
CA PRO A 79 15.13 -1.57 -12.63
C PRO A 79 13.67 -1.28 -13.01
N SER A 80 12.69 -1.82 -12.26
CA SER A 80 11.26 -1.62 -12.50
C SER A 80 10.63 -0.51 -11.65
N TYR A 81 11.29 -0.08 -10.57
CA TYR A 81 10.74 0.93 -9.67
C TYR A 81 10.99 2.35 -10.19
N ARG A 82 9.97 3.19 -10.14
CA ARG A 82 10.07 4.61 -10.48
C ARG A 82 9.47 5.43 -9.38
N SER A 83 10.12 6.55 -9.05
CA SER A 83 9.51 7.63 -8.28
C SER A 83 9.30 8.85 -9.19
N TYR A 84 8.06 9.34 -9.29
CA TYR A 84 7.65 10.41 -10.21
C TYR A 84 8.12 10.16 -11.65
N GLY A 85 7.90 8.92 -12.14
CA GLY A 85 8.31 8.48 -13.47
C GLY A 85 9.82 8.27 -13.68
N LYS A 86 10.66 8.52 -12.66
CA LYS A 86 12.13 8.41 -12.76
C LYS A 86 12.66 7.23 -11.95
N LEU A 87 13.65 6.53 -12.48
CA LEU A 87 14.35 5.49 -11.72
C LEU A 87 14.93 6.13 -10.45
N CYS A 88 14.66 5.51 -9.30
CA CYS A 88 15.06 6.03 -8.00
C CYS A 88 15.55 4.88 -7.13
N PRO A 89 16.78 4.95 -6.59
CA PRO A 89 17.22 4.04 -5.56
C PRO A 89 16.31 4.10 -4.34
N THR A 90 16.18 2.97 -3.66
CA THR A 90 15.39 2.83 -2.45
C THR A 90 16.22 2.32 -1.28
N PHE A 91 15.77 2.62 -0.07
CA PHE A 91 16.24 1.95 1.14
C PHE A 91 15.07 1.29 1.86
N GLY A 92 15.33 0.23 2.61
CA GLY A 92 14.33 -0.56 3.31
C GLY A 92 14.93 -1.37 4.45
N TRP A 93 14.06 -1.98 5.24
CA TRP A 93 14.39 -2.75 6.43
C TRP A 93 15.26 -2.00 7.44
N LEU A 94 15.17 -0.67 7.46
CA LEU A 94 15.97 0.18 8.33
C LEU A 94 15.68 -0.13 9.80
N ARG A 95 16.73 -0.45 10.55
CA ARG A 95 16.75 -0.62 11.99
C ARG A 95 17.97 0.10 12.55
N ALA A 96 17.77 0.86 13.62
CA ALA A 96 18.84 1.59 14.30
C ALA A 96 18.47 1.77 15.77
N ASP A 97 19.41 1.45 16.66
CA ASP A 97 19.30 1.69 18.10
C ASP A 97 19.29 3.19 18.47
N SER A 98 19.97 4.00 17.66
CA SER A 98 20.29 5.40 17.94
C SER A 98 20.31 6.24 16.67
N ILE A 99 20.13 7.56 16.84
CA ILE A 99 20.21 8.52 15.74
C ILE A 99 21.57 8.49 15.05
N GLU A 100 22.66 8.26 15.80
CA GLU A 100 24.01 8.15 15.24
C GLU A 100 24.14 6.93 14.32
N THR A 101 23.66 5.78 14.75
CA THR A 101 23.61 4.56 13.93
C THR A 101 22.77 4.78 12.68
N CYS A 102 21.59 5.39 12.83
CA CYS A 102 20.72 5.72 11.70
C CYS A 102 21.45 6.64 10.70
N LYS A 103 22.15 7.67 11.18
CA LYS A 103 22.95 8.57 10.34
C LYS A 103 24.02 7.82 9.55
N LYS A 104 24.77 6.93 10.20
CA LYS A 104 25.81 6.11 9.55
C LYS A 104 25.21 5.21 8.45
N LEU A 105 24.09 4.54 8.73
CA LEU A 105 23.38 3.70 7.77
C LEU A 105 22.86 4.51 6.57
N MET A 106 22.20 5.65 6.82
CA MET A 106 21.66 6.49 5.74
C MET A 106 22.78 7.08 4.87
N ASN A 107 23.91 7.49 5.46
CA ASN A 107 25.08 7.92 4.68
C ASN A 107 25.60 6.81 3.75
N ALA A 108 25.58 5.55 4.20
CA ALA A 108 25.96 4.42 3.35
C ALA A 108 24.97 4.21 2.19
N CYS A 109 23.65 4.31 2.44
CA CYS A 109 22.64 4.26 1.40
C CYS A 109 22.78 5.41 0.37
N GLU A 110 23.04 6.62 0.83
CA GLU A 110 23.28 7.77 -0.05
C GLU A 110 24.54 7.61 -0.89
N ASN A 111 25.63 7.11 -0.29
CA ASN A 111 26.87 6.83 -1.02
C ASN A 111 26.66 5.72 -2.06
N PHE A 112 25.88 4.69 -1.73
CA PHE A 112 25.45 3.67 -2.68
C PHE A 112 24.70 4.29 -3.87
N ALA A 113 23.74 5.18 -3.61
CA ALA A 113 23.00 5.88 -4.66
C ALA A 113 23.92 6.79 -5.51
N ARG A 114 24.78 7.59 -4.89
CA ARG A 114 25.75 8.48 -5.56
C ARG A 114 26.72 7.72 -6.46
N LYS A 115 27.26 6.59 -5.97
CA LYS A 115 28.17 5.71 -6.74
C LYS A 115 27.52 5.20 -8.03
N HIS A 116 26.21 5.05 -8.04
CA HIS A 116 25.44 4.63 -9.21
C HIS A 116 24.82 5.81 -9.99
N GLY A 117 25.24 7.06 -9.72
CA GLY A 117 24.82 8.24 -10.49
C GLY A 117 23.51 8.87 -10.05
N PHE A 118 22.96 8.51 -8.89
CA PHE A 118 21.71 9.06 -8.39
C PHE A 118 21.94 10.13 -7.31
N ARG A 119 21.05 11.13 -7.30
CA ARG A 119 21.05 12.25 -6.32
C ARG A 119 19.86 12.20 -5.36
N LYS A 120 18.97 11.23 -5.52
CA LYS A 120 17.78 11.03 -4.71
C LYS A 120 17.73 9.56 -4.29
N ILE A 121 17.30 9.33 -3.06
CA ILE A 121 16.91 8.02 -2.55
C ILE A 121 15.51 8.13 -1.95
N ARG A 122 14.75 7.04 -1.96
CA ARG A 122 13.38 6.98 -1.44
C ARG A 122 13.18 5.80 -0.49
N GLY A 123 12.34 5.96 0.52
CA GLY A 123 12.00 4.89 1.44
C GLY A 123 11.51 5.38 2.79
N PRO A 124 11.27 4.46 3.74
CA PRO A 124 11.55 3.02 3.61
C PRO A 124 10.64 2.29 2.60
N ILE A 125 11.19 1.35 1.83
CA ILE A 125 10.45 0.37 1.04
C ILE A 125 11.01 -1.01 1.38
N ASN A 126 10.25 -1.81 2.12
CA ASN A 126 10.74 -3.05 2.68
C ASN A 126 10.38 -4.20 1.75
N TYR A 127 11.35 -4.65 0.94
CA TYR A 127 11.13 -5.73 -0.03
C TYR A 127 11.35 -7.13 0.58
N PRO A 128 10.51 -8.14 0.28
CA PRO A 128 9.30 -8.08 -0.56
C PRO A 128 8.24 -7.15 0.04
N LYS A 129 7.60 -6.32 -0.79
CA LYS A 129 6.66 -5.27 -0.35
C LYS A 129 5.43 -5.86 0.34
N GLY A 130 4.95 -7.01 -0.11
CA GLY A 130 3.90 -7.76 0.57
C GLY A 130 4.30 -8.18 1.98
N LEU A 131 5.58 -8.44 2.22
CA LEU A 131 6.07 -8.77 3.55
C LEU A 131 6.25 -7.53 4.41
N GLY A 132 7.07 -6.59 3.96
CA GLY A 132 7.54 -5.50 4.80
C GLY A 132 6.82 -4.17 4.62
N GLY A 133 5.94 -4.03 3.62
CA GLY A 133 5.21 -2.81 3.32
C GLY A 133 6.06 -1.64 2.78
N ILE A 134 5.39 -0.51 2.60
CA ILE A 134 5.96 0.75 2.11
C ILE A 134 5.76 1.82 3.18
N GLY A 135 6.80 2.62 3.44
CA GLY A 135 6.78 3.70 4.41
C GLY A 135 7.28 3.25 5.79
N VAL A 136 7.08 4.13 6.75
CA VAL A 136 7.40 3.92 8.16
C VAL A 136 6.08 3.98 8.94
N GLN A 137 5.86 3.01 9.81
CA GLN A 137 4.75 3.01 10.75
C GLN A 137 5.00 4.12 11.79
N VAL A 138 4.03 5.01 11.95
CA VAL A 138 4.05 6.13 12.90
C VAL A 138 2.97 6.02 13.99
N ASP A 139 1.98 5.16 13.78
CA ASP A 139 0.90 4.87 14.73
C ASP A 139 0.45 3.40 14.60
N GLY A 140 -0.36 2.91 15.53
CA GLY A 140 -0.89 1.55 15.53
C GLY A 140 0.13 0.48 15.91
N PHE A 141 1.21 0.82 16.64
CA PHE A 141 2.26 -0.14 17.01
C PHE A 141 1.76 -1.31 17.89
N ASN A 142 0.63 -1.11 18.57
CA ASN A 142 -0.03 -2.13 19.37
C ASN A 142 -0.98 -3.03 18.56
N GLU A 143 -1.20 -2.71 17.28
CA GLU A 143 -2.04 -3.52 16.39
C GLU A 143 -1.31 -4.79 15.94
N LYS A 144 -2.10 -5.81 15.59
CA LYS A 144 -1.56 -7.04 15.00
C LYS A 144 -0.90 -6.73 13.66
N LEU A 145 0.25 -7.36 13.39
CA LEU A 145 0.87 -7.30 12.07
C LEU A 145 -0.14 -7.64 10.98
N PHE A 146 -0.04 -6.94 9.86
CA PHE A 146 -0.91 -7.13 8.74
C PHE A 146 -0.10 -7.16 7.45
N TYR A 147 -0.31 -8.18 6.64
CA TYR A 147 0.47 -8.39 5.43
C TYR A 147 0.34 -7.21 4.45
N GLY A 148 1.45 -6.73 3.93
CA GLY A 148 1.55 -5.54 3.07
C GLY A 148 1.62 -4.22 3.83
N VAL A 149 1.52 -4.23 5.17
CA VAL A 149 1.66 -3.03 6.01
C VAL A 149 3.05 -2.96 6.62
N ALA A 150 3.64 -1.76 6.60
CA ALA A 150 4.97 -1.56 7.17
C ALA A 150 4.97 -1.71 8.68
N PHE A 151 6.07 -2.26 9.22
CA PHE A 151 6.33 -2.35 10.64
C PHE A 151 7.80 -2.01 10.94
N ASN A 152 8.01 -1.27 12.03
CA ASN A 152 9.32 -0.82 12.48
C ASN A 152 9.29 -0.44 13.96
N PRO A 153 10.47 -0.33 14.60
CA PRO A 153 10.61 0.33 15.89
C PRO A 153 10.09 1.77 15.84
N THR A 154 9.58 2.27 16.97
CA THR A 154 8.90 3.57 17.08
C THR A 154 9.80 4.78 16.79
N ASN A 155 11.12 4.62 16.93
CA ASN A 155 12.11 5.69 16.77
C ASN A 155 12.50 5.98 15.32
N ILE A 156 12.22 5.08 14.37
CA ILE A 156 12.72 5.21 12.98
C ILE A 156 12.18 6.45 12.27
N ALA A 157 10.90 6.78 12.47
CA ALA A 157 10.29 7.95 11.85
C ALA A 157 10.94 9.27 12.35
N ASP A 158 11.10 9.39 13.67
CA ASP A 158 11.78 10.52 14.32
C ASP A 158 13.24 10.65 13.85
N TYR A 159 13.95 9.52 13.70
CA TYR A 159 15.33 9.56 13.22
C TYR A 159 15.43 10.05 11.77
N LEU A 160 14.56 9.58 10.87
CA LEU A 160 14.55 10.04 9.49
C LEU A 160 14.24 11.54 9.39
N ASP A 161 13.28 12.04 10.17
CA ASP A 161 12.95 13.48 10.23
C ASP A 161 14.14 14.32 10.70
N LYS A 162 14.82 13.91 11.79
CA LYS A 162 16.03 14.56 12.31
C LYS A 162 17.20 14.57 11.33
N LEU A 163 17.28 13.57 10.44
CA LEU A 163 18.28 13.50 9.37
C LEU A 163 17.88 14.32 8.13
N GLY A 164 16.71 14.96 8.13
CA GLY A 164 16.25 15.86 7.08
C GLY A 164 15.49 15.17 5.93
N PHE A 165 15.12 13.89 6.08
CA PHE A 165 14.22 13.23 5.13
C PHE A 165 12.88 13.94 5.12
N LYS A 166 12.23 13.97 3.96
CA LYS A 166 10.93 14.65 3.78
C LYS A 166 9.83 13.62 3.62
N ASN A 167 8.74 13.82 4.35
CA ASN A 167 7.52 13.08 4.14
C ASN A 167 7.01 13.36 2.73
N ASP A 168 6.67 12.30 2.01
CA ASP A 168 6.18 12.35 0.64
C ASP A 168 4.70 11.96 0.54
N ALA A 169 4.27 10.99 1.35
CA ALA A 169 2.90 10.50 1.40
C ALA A 169 2.61 9.84 2.75
N GLU A 170 1.37 9.96 3.20
CA GLU A 170 0.84 9.31 4.39
C GLU A 170 -0.22 8.29 3.99
N TYR A 171 -0.24 7.16 4.70
CA TYR A 171 -1.17 6.06 4.46
C TYR A 171 -1.85 5.68 5.77
N ILE A 172 -3.17 5.48 5.72
CA ILE A 172 -3.95 5.02 6.85
C ILE A 172 -4.50 3.64 6.50
N CYS A 173 -4.28 2.66 7.39
CA CYS A 173 -4.93 1.36 7.30
C CYS A 173 -6.24 1.43 8.10
N VAL A 174 -7.37 1.19 7.43
CA VAL A 174 -8.69 1.22 8.07
C VAL A 174 -9.32 -0.17 8.07
N HIS A 175 -10.03 -0.49 9.14
CA HIS A 175 -10.89 -1.67 9.18
C HIS A 175 -12.28 -1.29 8.72
N VAL A 176 -12.77 -1.94 7.67
CA VAL A 176 -14.15 -1.77 7.19
C VAL A 176 -15.09 -2.58 8.09
N THR A 177 -15.78 -1.90 9.00
CA THR A 177 -16.70 -2.54 9.97
C THR A 177 -18.13 -2.66 9.46
N GLU A 178 -18.53 -1.81 8.52
CA GLU A 178 -19.87 -1.81 7.93
C GLU A 178 -19.94 -2.77 6.74
N LYS A 179 -20.86 -3.74 6.83
CA LYS A 179 -20.99 -4.83 5.84
C LYS A 179 -21.56 -4.37 4.51
N THR A 180 -22.33 -3.28 4.49
CA THR A 180 -23.03 -2.84 3.28
C THR A 180 -23.09 -1.33 3.17
N TRP A 181 -22.62 -0.80 2.05
CA TRP A 181 -22.88 0.58 1.64
C TRP A 181 -24.13 0.63 0.77
N LYS A 182 -25.16 1.40 1.16
CA LYS A 182 -26.47 1.46 0.48
C LYS A 182 -26.37 1.74 -1.03
N LYS A 183 -25.42 2.58 -1.47
CA LYS A 183 -25.19 2.90 -2.88
C LYS A 183 -24.48 1.81 -3.68
N GLY A 184 -23.74 0.93 -3.01
CA GLY A 184 -23.02 -0.18 -3.63
C GLY A 184 -23.88 -1.40 -3.95
N LYS A 185 -25.19 -1.36 -3.63
CA LYS A 185 -26.09 -2.50 -3.82
C LYS A 185 -26.51 -2.77 -5.26
N LYS A 186 -26.33 -1.80 -6.16
CA LYS A 186 -26.72 -1.91 -7.58
C LYS A 186 -25.47 -1.97 -8.44
N ILE A 187 -25.20 -3.15 -8.98
CA ILE A 187 -24.20 -3.36 -10.01
C ILE A 187 -24.92 -3.27 -11.37
N ASP A 188 -24.23 -2.78 -12.39
CA ASP A 188 -24.77 -2.78 -13.75
C ASP A 188 -25.01 -4.22 -14.20
N ASN A 189 -26.19 -4.53 -14.74
CA ASN A 189 -26.55 -5.88 -15.19
C ASN A 189 -25.58 -6.41 -16.27
N ASN A 190 -24.89 -5.52 -16.99
CA ASN A 190 -23.89 -5.86 -18.00
C ASN A 190 -22.57 -6.33 -17.38
N ILE A 191 -22.40 -6.18 -16.07
CA ILE A 191 -21.23 -6.64 -15.34
C ILE A 191 -21.52 -8.00 -14.72
N ARG A 192 -20.54 -8.89 -14.82
CA ARG A 192 -20.51 -10.19 -14.19
C ARG A 192 -19.31 -10.25 -13.27
N LEU A 193 -19.55 -10.47 -11.97
CA LEU A 193 -18.48 -10.72 -11.02
C LEU A 193 -18.03 -12.19 -11.10
N ARG A 194 -16.73 -12.44 -11.11
CA ARG A 194 -16.14 -13.78 -11.10
C ARG A 194 -14.86 -13.84 -10.29
N PHE A 195 -14.52 -15.06 -9.89
CA PHE A 195 -13.19 -15.44 -9.43
C PHE A 195 -12.56 -16.33 -10.50
N LEU A 196 -11.28 -16.13 -10.77
CA LEU A 196 -10.55 -16.90 -11.78
C LEU A 196 -9.51 -17.83 -11.10
N PRO A 197 -9.22 -18.99 -11.69
CA PRO A 197 -8.03 -19.77 -11.36
C PRO A 197 -6.76 -18.92 -11.50
N LEU A 198 -5.76 -19.17 -10.65
CA LEU A 198 -4.49 -18.41 -10.67
C LEU A 198 -3.83 -18.40 -12.06
N LYS A 199 -3.83 -19.53 -12.76
CA LYS A 199 -3.30 -19.66 -14.12
C LYS A 199 -3.99 -18.73 -15.13
N ASP A 200 -5.29 -18.50 -14.95
CA ASP A 200 -6.09 -17.70 -15.87
C ASP A 200 -5.92 -16.20 -15.56
N ILE A 201 -5.66 -15.83 -14.29
CA ILE A 201 -5.23 -14.49 -13.91
C ILE A 201 -3.87 -14.16 -14.55
N ILE A 202 -2.91 -15.07 -14.44
CA ILE A 202 -1.57 -14.91 -15.05
C ILE A 202 -1.68 -14.78 -16.57
N ALA A 203 -2.51 -15.61 -17.22
CA ALA A 203 -2.73 -15.53 -18.66
C ALA A 203 -3.36 -14.20 -19.13
N LYS A 204 -3.95 -13.43 -18.21
CA LYS A 204 -4.58 -12.13 -18.45
C LYS A 204 -3.78 -10.95 -17.93
N GLU A 205 -2.49 -11.15 -17.65
CA GLU A 205 -1.61 -10.10 -17.11
C GLU A 205 -1.68 -8.80 -17.93
N GLU A 206 -1.57 -8.87 -19.26
CA GLU A 206 -1.58 -7.67 -20.12
C GLU A 206 -2.87 -6.84 -19.95
N GLU A 207 -4.03 -7.50 -20.04
CA GLU A 207 -5.36 -6.88 -19.86
C GLU A 207 -5.50 -6.27 -18.45
N ILE A 208 -5.05 -6.98 -17.42
CA ILE A 208 -5.08 -6.52 -16.03
C ILE A 208 -4.15 -5.33 -15.83
N MET A 209 -2.95 -5.37 -16.40
CA MET A 209 -1.94 -4.32 -16.28
C MET A 209 -2.31 -3.09 -17.08
N GLU A 210 -3.06 -3.21 -18.17
CA GLU A 210 -3.64 -2.09 -18.90
C GLU A 210 -4.70 -1.38 -18.04
N LEU A 211 -5.62 -2.14 -17.43
CA LEU A 211 -6.60 -1.59 -16.48
C LEU A 211 -5.92 -0.90 -15.30
N ALA A 212 -4.88 -1.53 -14.75
CA ALA A 212 -4.11 -0.96 -13.66
C ALA A 212 -3.34 0.29 -14.11
N SER A 213 -2.75 0.31 -15.30
CA SER A 213 -2.03 1.49 -15.80
C SER A 213 -2.96 2.69 -15.98
N ASN A 214 -4.16 2.46 -16.49
CA ASN A 214 -5.20 3.48 -16.62
C ASN A 214 -5.73 3.95 -15.25
N ALA A 215 -5.59 3.13 -14.20
CA ALA A 215 -6.03 3.44 -12.84
C ALA A 215 -4.94 4.09 -11.95
N PHE A 216 -3.74 3.53 -11.90
CA PHE A 216 -2.69 3.79 -10.93
C PHE A 216 -1.59 4.74 -11.43
N ASN A 217 -1.30 4.79 -12.74
CA ASN A 217 -0.09 5.46 -13.26
C ASN A 217 -0.20 6.98 -13.39
N PHE A 218 -1.39 7.55 -13.19
CA PHE A 218 -1.55 8.99 -13.41
C PHE A 218 -1.08 9.85 -12.23
N ILE A 219 -0.93 9.31 -11.02
CA ILE A 219 -1.02 10.16 -9.80
C ILE A 219 -0.10 9.74 -8.65
N LEU A 220 0.33 8.48 -8.57
CA LEU A 220 1.22 8.07 -7.47
C LEU A 220 2.66 8.54 -7.70
N PRO A 221 3.32 9.00 -6.61
CA PRO A 221 4.74 9.31 -6.67
C PRO A 221 5.58 8.05 -6.86
N ASP A 222 5.03 6.85 -6.70
CA ASP A 222 5.72 5.57 -6.80
C ASP A 222 5.02 4.61 -7.74
N HIS A 223 5.74 4.20 -8.78
CA HIS A 223 5.34 3.13 -9.68
C HIS A 223 6.23 1.92 -9.43
N SER A 224 5.61 0.88 -8.88
CA SER A 224 6.21 -0.45 -8.81
C SER A 224 5.81 -1.13 -10.10
N GLY A 225 6.70 -1.23 -11.10
CA GLY A 225 6.39 -1.81 -12.41
C GLY A 225 5.96 -3.29 -12.37
N SER A 226 6.19 -4.02 -13.47
CA SER A 226 5.76 -5.42 -13.67
C SER A 226 6.00 -6.35 -12.47
N GLY A 227 7.09 -6.13 -11.71
CA GLY A 227 7.41 -6.93 -10.52
C GLY A 227 6.33 -6.95 -9.43
N ARG A 228 5.39 -5.99 -9.37
CA ARG A 228 4.29 -6.03 -8.39
C ARG A 228 3.25 -7.10 -8.73
N PHE A 229 2.92 -7.29 -10.01
CA PHE A 229 1.96 -8.32 -10.43
C PHE A 229 2.47 -9.70 -10.04
N ASP A 230 3.71 -10.02 -10.43
CA ASP A 230 4.39 -11.27 -10.07
C ASP A 230 4.46 -11.51 -8.56
N GLU A 231 4.69 -10.45 -7.78
CA GLU A 231 4.70 -10.52 -6.33
C GLU A 231 3.34 -10.95 -5.76
N VAL A 232 2.24 -10.35 -6.24
CA VAL A 232 0.89 -10.71 -5.84
C VAL A 232 0.56 -12.16 -6.27
N MET A 233 0.93 -12.56 -7.49
CA MET A 233 0.70 -13.94 -7.95
C MET A 233 1.46 -14.96 -7.11
N ARG A 234 2.70 -14.66 -6.68
CA ARG A 234 3.46 -15.51 -5.76
C ARG A 234 2.79 -15.64 -4.39
N GLN A 235 2.15 -14.58 -3.89
CA GLN A 235 1.40 -14.64 -2.64
C GLN A 235 0.16 -15.52 -2.78
N TYR A 236 -0.55 -15.41 -3.90
CA TYR A 236 -1.72 -16.25 -4.17
C TYR A 236 -1.33 -17.73 -4.27
N ALA A 237 -0.21 -18.02 -4.95
CA ALA A 237 0.35 -19.36 -5.05
C ALA A 237 0.81 -19.94 -3.70
N ALA A 238 1.17 -19.09 -2.73
CA ALA A 238 1.62 -19.52 -1.42
C ALA A 238 0.49 -20.07 -0.53
N VAL A 239 -0.78 -19.78 -0.86
CA VAL A 239 -1.93 -20.24 -0.07
C VAL A 239 -2.33 -21.66 -0.47
N PRO A 240 -2.26 -22.65 0.44
CA PRO A 240 -2.62 -24.04 0.12
C PRO A 240 -4.11 -24.20 -0.20
N LYS A 241 -4.45 -25.18 -1.06
CA LYS A 241 -5.85 -25.51 -1.41
C LYS A 241 -6.75 -25.79 -0.21
N THR A 242 -6.19 -26.26 0.91
CA THR A 242 -6.94 -26.49 2.16
C THR A 242 -7.59 -25.22 2.72
N HIS A 243 -7.05 -24.03 2.41
CA HIS A 243 -7.62 -22.74 2.84
C HIS A 243 -8.77 -22.26 1.96
N TYR A 244 -9.04 -22.93 0.84
CA TYR A 244 -10.17 -22.62 -0.05
C TYR A 244 -11.41 -23.47 0.25
N LYS A 245 -11.28 -24.47 1.13
CA LYS A 245 -12.40 -25.34 1.52
C LYS A 245 -13.38 -24.58 2.40
N LEU A 246 -14.59 -24.41 1.89
CA LEU A 246 -15.66 -23.77 2.62
C LEU A 246 -16.30 -24.72 3.66
N PRO A 247 -16.87 -24.17 4.75
CA PRO A 247 -17.68 -24.96 5.68
C PRO A 247 -18.87 -25.61 4.96
N PRO A 248 -19.28 -26.84 5.33
CA PRO A 248 -20.39 -27.55 4.68
C PRO A 248 -21.73 -26.78 4.62
N ASN A 249 -21.96 -25.87 5.58
CA ASN A 249 -23.18 -25.08 5.70
C ASN A 249 -23.01 -23.61 5.24
N PHE A 250 -21.94 -23.33 4.48
CA PHE A 250 -21.71 -22.02 3.89
C PHE A 250 -22.83 -21.69 2.89
N SER A 251 -23.32 -20.46 2.95
CA SER A 251 -24.27 -19.95 1.97
C SER A 251 -23.96 -18.47 1.71
N PRO A 252 -23.64 -18.07 0.47
CA PRO A 252 -23.32 -16.67 0.16
C PRO A 252 -24.50 -15.72 0.44
N ARG A 253 -25.73 -16.24 0.38
CA ARG A 253 -26.97 -15.50 0.69
C ARG A 253 -27.09 -15.07 2.15
N LYS A 254 -26.31 -15.66 3.05
CA LYS A 254 -26.20 -15.21 4.46
C LYS A 254 -25.34 -13.94 4.60
N TYR A 255 -24.53 -13.62 3.59
CA TYR A 255 -23.52 -12.57 3.65
C TYR A 255 -23.82 -11.39 2.71
N SER A 256 -24.60 -11.59 1.66
CA SER A 256 -24.94 -10.55 0.70
C SER A 256 -26.33 -10.76 0.11
N ASP A 257 -27.04 -9.66 -0.13
CA ASP A 257 -28.27 -9.57 -0.90
C ASP A 257 -28.03 -9.15 -2.36
N ILE A 258 -26.78 -8.91 -2.75
CA ILE A 258 -26.39 -8.46 -4.10
C ILE A 258 -26.36 -9.67 -5.06
N PRO A 259 -27.22 -9.72 -6.10
CA PRO A 259 -27.33 -10.87 -6.99
C PRO A 259 -26.03 -11.28 -7.68
N GLU A 260 -25.23 -10.32 -8.15
CA GLU A 260 -23.98 -10.57 -8.87
C GLU A 260 -22.91 -11.18 -7.96
N PHE A 261 -22.89 -10.78 -6.68
CA PHE A 261 -22.01 -11.39 -5.69
C PHE A 261 -22.44 -12.83 -5.41
N ILE A 262 -23.73 -13.04 -5.14
CA ILE A 262 -24.28 -14.38 -4.93
C ILE A 262 -23.98 -15.28 -6.14
N GLU A 263 -24.20 -14.79 -7.37
CA GLU A 263 -23.90 -15.49 -8.61
C GLU A 263 -22.42 -15.88 -8.71
N ALA A 264 -21.50 -14.99 -8.37
CA ALA A 264 -20.06 -15.28 -8.39
C ALA A 264 -19.71 -16.45 -7.46
N TRP A 265 -20.24 -16.46 -6.23
CA TRP A 265 -19.97 -17.51 -5.25
C TRP A 265 -20.67 -18.84 -5.58
N GLU A 266 -21.89 -18.81 -6.12
CA GLU A 266 -22.64 -20.03 -6.45
C GLU A 266 -22.17 -20.69 -7.75
N SER A 267 -21.56 -19.94 -8.67
CA SER A 267 -21.18 -20.46 -9.99
C SER A 267 -19.69 -20.75 -10.19
N CYS A 268 -18.82 -20.29 -9.30
CA CYS A 268 -17.39 -20.58 -9.35
C CYS A 268 -17.07 -21.87 -8.59
N ASP A 269 -16.07 -22.61 -9.08
CA ASP A 269 -15.44 -23.69 -8.32
C ASP A 269 -14.48 -23.10 -7.29
N LEU A 270 -15.02 -22.78 -6.10
CA LEU A 270 -14.34 -22.01 -5.07
C LEU A 270 -13.07 -22.68 -4.52
N GLU A 271 -12.89 -23.99 -4.70
CA GLU A 271 -11.67 -24.70 -4.31
C GLU A 271 -10.51 -24.52 -5.31
N ASN A 272 -10.79 -24.03 -6.52
CA ASN A 272 -9.84 -23.93 -7.63
C ASN A 272 -9.69 -22.51 -8.21
N VAL A 273 -10.32 -21.51 -7.59
CA VAL A 273 -10.24 -20.09 -7.99
C VAL A 273 -9.67 -19.23 -6.87
N VAL A 274 -9.13 -18.07 -7.23
CA VAL A 274 -8.59 -17.09 -6.28
C VAL A 274 -9.70 -16.18 -5.76
N THR A 275 -10.21 -16.46 -4.55
CA THR A 275 -11.40 -15.77 -3.98
C THR A 275 -11.14 -14.36 -3.44
N TRP A 276 -9.88 -13.97 -3.26
CA TRP A 276 -9.48 -12.62 -2.85
C TRP A 276 -9.15 -11.68 -4.04
N ALA A 277 -9.34 -12.17 -5.27
CA ALA A 277 -9.21 -11.39 -6.49
C ALA A 277 -10.53 -11.32 -7.26
N PRO A 278 -11.56 -10.59 -6.79
CA PRO A 278 -12.81 -10.45 -7.53
C PRO A 278 -12.56 -9.66 -8.82
N ILE A 279 -13.07 -10.20 -9.93
CA ILE A 279 -12.93 -9.65 -11.28
C ILE A 279 -14.32 -9.33 -11.83
N ALA A 280 -14.48 -8.13 -12.37
CA ALA A 280 -15.66 -7.66 -13.07
C ALA A 280 -15.46 -7.81 -14.57
N ILE A 281 -16.32 -8.58 -15.21
CA ILE A 281 -16.28 -8.90 -16.64
C ILE A 281 -17.51 -8.31 -17.32
N ASN A 282 -17.35 -7.69 -18.48
CA ASN A 282 -18.49 -7.28 -19.31
C ASN A 282 -19.13 -8.51 -19.95
N ARG A 283 -20.44 -8.70 -19.73
CA ARG A 283 -21.20 -9.87 -20.21
C ARG A 283 -21.26 -9.99 -21.73
N TYR A 284 -21.17 -8.88 -22.47
CA TYR A 284 -21.36 -8.88 -23.93
C TYR A 284 -20.07 -9.17 -24.69
N ILE A 285 -18.99 -8.51 -24.29
CA ILE A 285 -17.71 -8.57 -25.00
C ILE A 285 -16.70 -9.51 -24.32
N GLY A 286 -16.88 -9.83 -23.04
CA GLY A 286 -16.02 -10.76 -22.30
C GLY A 286 -14.78 -10.13 -21.66
N ASP A 287 -14.57 -8.83 -21.88
CA ASP A 287 -13.42 -8.09 -21.36
C ASP A 287 -13.53 -7.85 -19.85
N ILE A 288 -12.39 -7.83 -19.17
CA ILE A 288 -12.25 -7.35 -17.81
C ILE A 288 -12.46 -5.84 -17.80
N VAL A 289 -13.45 -5.41 -17.02
CA VAL A 289 -13.80 -3.99 -16.83
C VAL A 289 -13.53 -3.52 -15.41
N GLY A 290 -12.99 -4.38 -14.55
CA GLY A 290 -12.51 -4.02 -13.22
C GLY A 290 -11.97 -5.24 -12.49
N ALA A 291 -11.05 -5.03 -11.56
CA ALA A 291 -10.54 -6.07 -10.69
C ALA A 291 -10.10 -5.45 -9.37
N ILE A 292 -10.20 -6.21 -8.29
CA ILE A 292 -9.56 -5.89 -7.01
C ILE A 292 -8.56 -7.00 -6.73
N PHE A 293 -7.32 -6.66 -6.42
CA PHE A 293 -6.30 -7.62 -6.00
C PHE A 293 -6.03 -7.42 -4.51
N SER A 294 -6.63 -8.28 -3.69
CA SER A 294 -6.44 -8.24 -2.24
C SER A 294 -5.32 -9.20 -1.85
N LEU A 295 -4.36 -8.73 -1.06
CA LEU A 295 -3.28 -9.52 -0.50
C LEU A 295 -3.82 -10.34 0.68
N PRO A 296 -3.81 -11.68 0.63
CA PRO A 296 -4.16 -12.49 1.78
C PRO A 296 -3.15 -12.29 2.91
N ASP A 297 -3.62 -12.30 4.16
CA ASP A 297 -2.73 -12.15 5.32
C ASP A 297 -1.92 -13.42 5.58
N LEU A 298 -0.75 -13.52 4.92
CA LEU A 298 0.12 -14.69 5.02
C LEU A 298 0.71 -14.89 6.42
N TYR A 299 0.68 -13.88 7.29
CA TYR A 299 1.07 -14.06 8.69
C TYR A 299 0.15 -15.05 9.40
N GLN A 300 -1.17 -14.99 9.17
CA GLN A 300 -2.11 -15.96 9.72
C GLN A 300 -1.82 -17.36 9.17
N LEU A 301 -1.56 -17.46 7.86
CA LEU A 301 -1.19 -18.72 7.23
C LEU A 301 0.07 -19.35 7.88
N TRP A 302 1.11 -18.56 8.13
CA TRP A 302 2.36 -19.05 8.73
C TRP A 302 2.22 -19.46 10.19
N LEU A 303 1.21 -18.94 10.89
CA LEU A 303 0.84 -19.36 12.24
C LEU A 303 -0.06 -20.60 12.25
N GLY A 304 -0.44 -21.12 11.08
CA GLY A 304 -1.42 -22.21 10.96
C GLY A 304 -2.86 -21.78 11.23
N GLU A 305 -3.13 -20.48 11.19
CA GLU A 305 -4.46 -19.89 11.42
C GLU A 305 -5.25 -19.77 10.10
N SER A 306 -6.57 -19.67 10.21
CA SER A 306 -7.41 -19.32 9.06
C SER A 306 -7.14 -17.88 8.63
N ILE A 307 -7.02 -17.67 7.32
CA ILE A 307 -6.90 -16.33 6.74
C ILE A 307 -8.27 -15.66 6.87
N THR A 308 -8.34 -14.63 7.71
CA THR A 308 -9.57 -13.88 8.01
C THR A 308 -9.44 -12.41 7.65
N ARG A 309 -8.25 -11.98 7.22
CA ARG A 309 -7.94 -10.62 6.80
C ARG A 309 -7.30 -10.64 5.42
N VAL A 310 -7.69 -9.67 4.60
CA VAL A 310 -7.06 -9.39 3.30
C VAL A 310 -6.80 -7.90 3.22
N ASN A 311 -5.61 -7.52 2.75
CA ASN A 311 -5.24 -6.13 2.55
C ASN A 311 -5.51 -5.76 1.09
N VAL A 312 -6.25 -4.68 0.82
CA VAL A 312 -6.43 -4.21 -0.55
C VAL A 312 -5.37 -3.15 -0.80
N ASP A 313 -4.53 -3.36 -1.81
CA ASP A 313 -3.60 -2.32 -2.25
C ASP A 313 -4.41 -1.09 -2.68
N ARG A 314 -4.27 -0.01 -1.91
CA ARG A 314 -4.64 1.40 -2.15
C ARG A 314 -5.87 1.63 -3.03
N LEU A 315 -6.91 2.21 -2.41
CA LEU A 315 -7.93 2.95 -3.15
C LEU A 315 -7.34 4.29 -3.56
N ASP A 316 -6.85 4.37 -4.80
CA ASP A 316 -6.33 5.61 -5.34
C ASP A 316 -7.49 6.57 -5.65
N CYS A 317 -7.49 7.69 -4.95
CA CYS A 317 -8.27 8.86 -5.30
C CYS A 317 -7.30 10.01 -5.56
N TYR A 318 -7.67 10.89 -6.48
CA TYR A 318 -6.88 12.07 -6.75
C TYR A 318 -7.64 13.35 -6.52
N LEU A 319 -6.88 14.35 -6.11
CA LEU A 319 -7.39 15.65 -5.78
C LEU A 319 -7.37 16.52 -7.02
N THR A 320 -8.54 16.95 -7.48
CA THR A 320 -8.66 18.03 -8.47
C THR A 320 -9.34 19.23 -7.86
N LEU A 321 -9.07 20.42 -8.38
CA LEU A 321 -9.96 21.53 -8.16
C LEU A 321 -11.27 21.28 -8.92
N ALA A 322 -12.39 21.65 -8.31
CA ALA A 322 -13.68 21.58 -8.99
C ALA A 322 -13.75 22.60 -10.11
N SER A 323 -14.37 22.21 -11.22
CA SER A 323 -14.84 23.10 -12.27
C SER A 323 -16.37 23.26 -12.18
N PRO A 324 -16.95 24.28 -12.83
CA PRO A 324 -18.39 24.53 -12.79
C PRO A 324 -19.27 23.32 -13.18
N GLU A 325 -18.74 22.40 -13.98
CA GLU A 325 -19.41 21.17 -14.41
C GLU A 325 -19.57 20.15 -13.27
N ASP A 326 -18.72 20.22 -12.24
CA ASP A 326 -18.72 19.31 -11.10
C ASP A 326 -19.80 19.61 -10.05
N ALA A 327 -20.50 20.73 -10.20
CA ALA A 327 -21.45 21.19 -9.20
C ALA A 327 -22.57 20.17 -8.93
N TYR A 328 -22.99 19.44 -9.96
CA TYR A 328 -23.97 18.36 -9.79
C TYR A 328 -23.42 17.25 -8.89
N ASP A 329 -22.25 16.71 -9.24
CA ASP A 329 -21.60 15.63 -8.48
C ASP A 329 -21.37 16.00 -7.01
N ILE A 330 -20.91 17.23 -6.76
CA ILE A 330 -20.72 17.77 -5.40
C ILE A 330 -22.03 17.76 -4.62
N THR A 331 -23.11 18.24 -5.23
CA THR A 331 -24.41 18.31 -4.53
C THR A 331 -24.99 16.94 -4.23
N GLU A 332 -24.81 15.98 -5.13
CA GLU A 332 -25.21 14.60 -4.90
C GLU A 332 -24.41 14.01 -3.73
N ILE A 333 -23.09 14.24 -3.68
CA ILE A 333 -22.26 13.84 -2.54
C ILE A 333 -22.77 14.42 -1.22
N TYR A 334 -23.11 15.72 -1.16
CA TYR A 334 -23.66 16.33 0.06
C TYR A 334 -25.01 15.74 0.45
N LYS A 335 -25.96 15.62 -0.49
CA LYS A 335 -27.27 14.99 -0.23
C LYS A 335 -27.11 13.59 0.32
N ASP A 336 -26.16 12.85 -0.23
CA ASP A 336 -25.92 11.47 0.10
C ASP A 336 -25.19 11.28 1.44
N CYS A 337 -24.14 12.07 1.72
CA CYS A 337 -23.38 11.99 2.96
C CYS A 337 -24.23 12.39 4.17
N TYR A 338 -25.11 13.37 3.99
CA TYR A 338 -25.92 13.93 5.07
C TYR A 338 -27.38 13.49 5.02
N ASN A 339 -27.79 12.65 4.07
CA ASN A 339 -29.16 12.15 3.92
C ASN A 339 -30.23 13.26 4.01
N GLY A 340 -29.95 14.43 3.40
CA GLY A 340 -30.80 15.62 3.41
C GLY A 340 -30.85 16.43 4.72
N THR A 341 -30.05 16.06 5.74
CA THR A 341 -29.98 16.76 7.03
C THR A 341 -28.90 17.83 7.10
N TYR A 342 -28.21 18.12 5.99
CA TYR A 342 -27.17 19.15 5.99
C TYR A 342 -27.81 20.53 6.25
N PRO A 343 -27.27 21.34 7.18
CA PRO A 343 -27.92 22.59 7.59
C PRO A 343 -27.96 23.66 6.50
N TYR A 344 -27.09 23.56 5.49
CA TYR A 344 -26.98 24.57 4.42
C TYR A 344 -27.55 24.05 3.10
N LYS A 345 -28.79 24.45 2.78
CA LYS A 345 -29.52 23.99 1.58
C LYS A 345 -28.90 24.41 0.25
N GLU A 346 -28.07 25.45 0.26
CA GLU A 346 -27.23 25.84 -0.87
C GLU A 346 -26.28 24.71 -1.34
N MET A 347 -25.84 23.80 -0.45
CA MET A 347 -25.00 22.66 -0.85
C MET A 347 -25.77 21.55 -1.56
N GLU A 348 -27.10 21.59 -1.55
CA GLU A 348 -27.96 20.64 -2.25
C GLU A 348 -28.39 21.18 -3.63
N ASN A 349 -27.95 22.40 -4.00
CA ASN A 349 -28.32 23.10 -5.23
C ASN A 349 -27.11 23.26 -6.17
N PRO A 350 -27.10 22.62 -7.37
CA PRO A 350 -26.00 22.71 -8.31
C PRO A 350 -25.67 24.14 -8.75
N THR A 351 -26.67 25.00 -8.93
CA THR A 351 -26.46 26.39 -9.33
C THR A 351 -25.74 27.20 -8.25
N GLU A 352 -26.05 26.95 -6.97
CA GLU A 352 -25.38 27.64 -5.86
C GLU A 352 -23.95 27.14 -5.67
N VAL A 353 -23.73 25.82 -5.72
CA VAL A 353 -22.38 25.25 -5.69
C VAL A 353 -21.55 25.75 -6.87
N GLN A 354 -22.13 25.85 -8.07
CA GLN A 354 -21.45 26.42 -9.23
C GLN A 354 -21.02 27.87 -9.01
N LYS A 355 -21.89 28.72 -8.44
CA LYS A 355 -21.53 30.09 -8.05
C LYS A 355 -20.39 30.13 -7.03
N MET A 356 -20.38 29.20 -6.08
CA MET A 356 -19.29 29.09 -5.11
C MET A 356 -17.98 28.69 -5.80
N ILE A 357 -17.99 27.77 -6.75
CA ILE A 357 -16.79 27.38 -7.51
C ILE A 357 -16.19 28.58 -8.26
N PHE A 358 -17.02 29.46 -8.82
CA PHE A 358 -16.54 30.69 -9.46
C PHE A 358 -16.01 31.75 -8.49
N ASN A 359 -16.35 31.65 -7.21
CA ASN A 359 -15.95 32.62 -6.22
C ASN A 359 -14.53 32.30 -5.71
N LYS A 360 -13.61 33.23 -5.92
CA LYS A 360 -12.20 33.16 -5.50
C LYS A 360 -11.96 32.94 -4.00
N ASP A 361 -12.98 33.14 -3.17
CA ASP A 361 -12.90 32.90 -1.72
C ASP A 361 -13.24 31.44 -1.37
N PHE A 362 -13.69 30.62 -2.33
CA PHE A 362 -14.02 29.22 -2.14
C PHE A 362 -13.10 28.36 -3.00
N TYR A 363 -12.47 27.37 -2.37
CA TYR A 363 -11.61 26.40 -3.03
C TYR A 363 -12.20 25.02 -2.82
N TRP A 364 -12.76 24.46 -3.88
CA TRP A 364 -13.35 23.14 -3.89
C TRP A 364 -12.34 22.12 -4.38
N ILE A 365 -12.09 21.11 -3.56
CA ILE A 365 -11.24 19.99 -3.91
C ILE A 365 -12.12 18.75 -4.01
N LEU A 366 -11.96 18.01 -5.09
CA LEU A 366 -12.68 16.81 -5.42
C LEU A 366 -11.77 15.60 -5.27
N PHE A 367 -12.27 14.55 -4.63
CA PHE A 367 -11.66 13.24 -4.65
C PHE A 367 -12.24 12.50 -5.85
N ARG A 368 -11.40 12.21 -6.84
CA ARG A 368 -11.79 11.52 -8.07
C ARG A 368 -11.18 10.14 -8.17
N THR A 369 -11.95 9.20 -8.70
CA THR A 369 -11.40 7.91 -9.14
C THR A 369 -10.66 8.09 -10.46
N PRO A 370 -9.77 7.15 -10.82
CA PRO A 370 -9.05 7.20 -12.09
C PRO A 370 -9.93 7.28 -13.34
N ARG A 371 -11.19 6.83 -13.26
CA ARG A 371 -12.18 6.94 -14.33
C ARG A 371 -12.92 8.29 -14.36
N GLY A 372 -12.43 9.29 -13.63
CA GLY A 372 -12.99 10.65 -13.60
C GLY A 372 -14.24 10.79 -12.73
N LYS A 373 -14.68 9.75 -12.02
CA LYS A 373 -15.84 9.83 -11.14
C LYS A 373 -15.48 10.56 -9.85
N THR A 374 -16.24 11.59 -9.51
CA THR A 374 -16.15 12.25 -8.20
C THR A 374 -16.75 11.36 -7.11
N ILE A 375 -15.98 11.06 -6.06
CA ILE A 375 -16.36 10.18 -4.94
C ILE A 375 -16.34 10.87 -3.58
N GLY A 376 -15.79 12.08 -3.53
CA GLY A 376 -15.81 12.93 -2.35
C GLY A 376 -15.52 14.37 -2.77
N CYS A 377 -15.82 15.31 -1.88
CA CYS A 377 -15.43 16.70 -2.07
C CYS A 377 -15.22 17.35 -0.72
N PHE A 378 -14.43 18.43 -0.70
CA PHE A 378 -14.37 19.33 0.44
C PHE A 378 -14.05 20.74 -0.02
N THR A 379 -14.50 21.74 0.74
CA THR A 379 -14.28 23.16 0.46
C THR A 379 -13.45 23.81 1.56
N TYR A 380 -12.49 24.63 1.14
CA TYR A 380 -11.91 25.69 1.96
C TYR A 380 -12.59 27.01 1.63
N VAL A 381 -13.02 27.74 2.66
CA VAL A 381 -13.56 29.10 2.51
C VAL A 381 -12.61 30.07 3.18
N LEU A 382 -12.13 31.06 2.42
CA LEU A 382 -11.21 32.09 2.87
C LEU A 382 -11.90 33.45 2.87
N ASN A 383 -12.35 33.89 4.04
CA ASN A 383 -12.84 35.25 4.22
C ASN A 383 -11.66 36.21 4.43
N ARG A 384 -11.13 36.77 3.33
CA ARG A 384 -9.98 37.69 3.36
C ARG A 384 -10.25 38.98 4.13
N LYS A 385 -11.51 39.46 4.12
CA LYS A 385 -11.92 40.69 4.83
C LYS A 385 -11.83 40.52 6.34
N GLN A 386 -12.25 39.36 6.86
CA GLN A 386 -12.22 39.05 8.28
C GLN A 386 -10.97 38.28 8.71
N LYS A 387 -10.07 37.95 7.77
CA LYS A 387 -8.88 37.10 7.97
C LYS A 387 -9.25 35.76 8.64
N ARG A 388 -10.33 35.13 8.18
CA ARG A 388 -10.83 33.85 8.69
C ARG A 388 -10.85 32.80 7.59
N GLY A 389 -10.46 31.58 7.95
CA GLY A 389 -10.58 30.40 7.09
C GLY A 389 -11.41 29.34 7.81
N TYR A 390 -12.25 28.61 7.08
CA TYR A 390 -12.93 27.44 7.61
C TYR A 390 -13.10 26.37 6.52
N MET A 391 -13.27 25.13 6.96
CA MET A 391 -13.41 23.95 6.11
C MET A 391 -14.81 23.38 6.25
N ARG A 392 -15.32 22.81 5.16
CA ARG A 392 -16.58 22.07 5.11
C ARG A 392 -16.43 20.94 4.10
N GLY A 393 -16.97 19.76 4.37
CA GLY A 393 -16.81 18.56 3.52
C GLY A 393 -17.87 17.54 3.87
#